data_AF-A0A2J8GCN7-F1
#
_entry.id   AF-A0A2J8GCN7-F1
#
_cell.length_a   1.000
_cell.length_b   1.000
_cell.length_c   1.000
_cell.angle_alpha   90.00
_cell.angle_beta   90.00
_cell.angle_gamma   90.00
#
_symmetry.space_group_name_H-M   'P 1'
#
loop_
_entity.id
_entity.type
_entity.pdbx_description
1 polymer ?
#
loop_
_entity_poly.entity_id
_entity_poly.type
_entity_poly.pdbx_seq_one_letter_code
_entity_poly.pdbx_strand_id
1 'polypeptide(L)'
;MDWHREHGILPELVFVLAQLQAFFPLYAELSGGAAVTAMDPGLIAQHVELLEERDPEYASFFCAVLFEYMPFLRHTGRWSGTDERHQVLHDVLYHGILNEDISPAGWPRTQAGSSRQASRRSA
;
A
#
# COMPACT_ATOMS: atom_id res chain seq x y z
N MET A 1 4.43 -4.25 20.91
CA MET A 1 5.83 -4.71 20.77
C MET A 1 5.87 -6.22 20.53
N ASP A 2 5.12 -7.02 21.28
CA ASP A 2 5.21 -8.49 21.19
C ASP A 2 4.73 -9.08 19.86
N TRP A 3 3.62 -8.58 19.30
CA TRP A 3 3.12 -9.09 18.00
C TRP A 3 4.14 -8.93 16.86
N HIS A 4 4.79 -7.78 16.73
CA HIS A 4 5.77 -7.55 15.67
C HIS A 4 7.02 -8.43 15.86
N ARG A 5 7.44 -8.68 17.10
CA ARG A 5 8.55 -9.60 17.37
C ARG A 5 8.21 -11.03 16.96
N GLU A 6 6.95 -11.44 17.10
CA GLU A 6 6.48 -12.80 16.83
C GLU A 6 6.06 -13.03 15.37
N HIS A 7 5.56 -11.99 14.70
CA HIS A 7 4.88 -12.10 13.40
C HIS A 7 5.35 -11.09 12.35
N GLY A 8 6.19 -10.12 12.73
CA GLY A 8 6.69 -9.09 11.83
C GLY A 8 7.57 -9.68 10.73
N ILE A 9 7.50 -9.07 9.55
CA ILE A 9 8.31 -9.42 8.38
C ILE A 9 9.40 -8.38 8.12
N LEU A 10 9.20 -7.15 8.62
CA LEU A 10 10.18 -6.08 8.58
C LEU A 10 11.07 -6.11 9.83
N PRO A 11 12.38 -5.87 9.69
CA PRO A 11 13.34 -6.05 10.77
C PRO A 11 13.25 -4.99 11.88
N GLU A 12 12.74 -3.80 11.56
CA GLU A 12 12.84 -2.62 12.43
C GLU A 12 11.46 -1.99 12.71
N LEU A 13 10.86 -2.39 13.83
CA LEU A 13 9.57 -1.88 14.31
C LEU A 13 9.50 -0.35 14.37
N VAL A 14 10.61 0.31 14.70
CA VAL A 14 10.65 1.78 14.81
C VAL A 14 10.32 2.43 13.47
N PHE A 15 10.80 1.88 12.36
CA PHE A 15 10.50 2.40 11.03
C PHE A 15 9.06 2.08 10.61
N VAL A 16 8.56 0.88 10.93
CA VAL A 16 7.16 0.52 10.69
C VAL A 16 6.22 1.47 11.41
N LEU A 17 6.46 1.73 12.70
CA LEU A 17 5.62 2.64 13.50
C LEU A 17 5.71 4.09 13.00
N ALA A 18 6.91 4.57 12.68
CA ALA A 18 7.09 5.92 12.15
C ALA A 18 6.31 6.11 10.84
N GLN A 19 6.33 5.12 9.95
CA GLN A 19 5.57 5.18 8.70
C GLN A 19 4.06 5.11 8.92
N LEU A 20 3.57 4.23 9.79
CA LEU A 20 2.14 4.17 10.12
C LEU A 20 1.66 5.47 10.77
N GLN A 21 2.46 6.07 11.65
CA GLN A 21 2.15 7.36 12.28
C GLN A 21 2.09 8.51 11.27
N ALA A 22 2.97 8.52 10.27
CA ALA A 22 2.93 9.50 9.18
C ALA A 22 1.73 9.27 8.25
N PHE A 23 1.38 8.01 8.01
CA PHE A 23 0.32 7.63 7.07
C PHE A 23 -1.09 7.83 7.62
N PHE A 24 -1.37 7.56 8.91
CA PHE A 24 -2.75 7.61 9.42
C PHE A 24 -3.44 8.97 9.27
N PRO A 25 -2.80 10.11 9.58
CA PRO A 25 -3.39 11.43 9.31
C PRO A 25 -3.66 11.65 7.83
N LEU A 26 -2.70 11.29 6.97
CA LEU A 26 -2.84 11.42 5.51
C LEU A 26 -4.02 10.58 4.99
N TYR A 27 -4.16 9.35 5.45
CA TYR A 27 -5.28 8.50 5.06
C TYR A 27 -6.63 9.09 5.51
N ALA A 28 -6.70 9.62 6.73
CA ALA A 28 -7.90 10.28 7.21
C ALA A 28 -8.29 11.48 6.34
N GLU A 29 -7.31 12.27 5.88
CA GLU A 29 -7.55 13.38 4.94
C GLU A 29 -8.02 12.88 3.57
N LEU A 30 -7.32 11.91 2.97
CA LEU A 30 -7.64 11.36 1.64
C LEU A 30 -9.02 10.69 1.59
N SER A 31 -9.41 10.02 2.67
CA SER A 31 -10.64 9.23 2.75
C SER A 31 -11.85 10.00 3.28
N GLY A 32 -11.69 11.27 3.65
CA GLY A 32 -12.77 12.05 4.28
C GLY A 32 -13.12 11.56 5.70
N GLY A 33 -12.13 11.06 6.44
CA GLY A 33 -12.26 10.62 7.82
C GLY A 33 -12.57 9.13 8.01
N ALA A 34 -12.36 8.29 6.99
CA ALA A 34 -12.54 6.85 7.13
C ALA A 34 -11.49 6.24 8.07
N ALA A 35 -11.88 5.20 8.81
CA ALA A 35 -10.99 4.51 9.72
C ALA A 35 -9.93 3.70 8.97
N VAL A 36 -8.68 3.76 9.42
CA VAL A 36 -7.56 2.92 8.92
C VAL A 36 -7.76 1.43 9.18
N THR A 37 -8.75 1.07 9.99
CA THR A 37 -9.18 -0.32 10.21
C THR A 37 -10.07 -0.87 9.09
N ALA A 38 -10.49 -0.02 8.15
CA ALA A 38 -11.27 -0.39 6.97
C ALA A 38 -10.74 0.31 5.71
N MET A 39 -9.41 0.24 5.52
CA MET A 39 -8.70 0.89 4.41
C MET A 39 -9.32 0.56 3.05
N ASP A 40 -9.51 1.59 2.22
CA ASP A 40 -10.03 1.47 0.87
C ASP A 40 -8.90 1.09 -0.11
N PRO A 41 -8.96 -0.07 -0.79
CA PRO A 41 -7.90 -0.52 -1.69
C PRO A 41 -7.63 0.45 -2.83
N GLY A 42 -8.65 1.16 -3.34
CA GLY A 42 -8.49 2.11 -4.44
C GLY A 42 -7.78 3.38 -4.04
N LEU A 43 -8.03 3.88 -2.82
CA LEU A 43 -7.26 5.00 -2.28
C LEU A 43 -5.79 4.61 -2.02
N ILE A 44 -5.55 3.39 -1.52
CA ILE A 44 -4.19 2.90 -1.32
C ILE A 44 -3.46 2.76 -2.65
N ALA A 45 -4.08 2.14 -3.67
CA ALA A 45 -3.48 1.97 -4.99
C ALA A 45 -3.09 3.32 -5.61
N GLN A 46 -4.00 4.30 -5.62
CA GLN A 46 -3.70 5.66 -6.10
C GLN A 46 -2.57 6.33 -5.32
N HIS A 47 -2.53 6.14 -4.00
CA HIS A 47 -1.44 6.70 -3.19
C HIS A 47 -0.09 6.04 -3.53
N VAL A 48 -0.07 4.73 -3.74
CA VAL A 48 1.14 4.00 -4.12
C VAL A 48 1.63 4.41 -5.51
N GLU A 49 0.74 4.57 -6.50
CA GLU A 49 1.09 5.08 -7.82
C GLU A 49 1.80 6.44 -7.74
N LEU A 50 1.28 7.37 -6.93
CA LEU A 50 1.91 8.68 -6.70
C LEU A 50 3.27 8.57 -6.01
N LEU A 51 3.44 7.61 -5.10
CA LEU A 51 4.73 7.35 -4.47
C LEU A 51 5.72 6.75 -5.47
N GLU A 52 5.28 5.82 -6.31
CA GLU A 52 6.10 5.16 -7.32
C GLU A 52 6.66 6.16 -8.34
N GLU A 53 5.85 7.13 -8.79
CA GLU A 53 6.31 8.20 -9.68
C GLU A 53 7.46 9.03 -9.09
N ARG A 54 7.49 9.17 -7.76
CA ARG A 54 8.49 9.98 -7.04
C ARG A 54 9.70 9.16 -6.61
N ASP A 55 9.46 7.98 -6.04
CA ASP A 55 10.44 7.10 -5.43
C ASP A 55 9.88 5.65 -5.35
N PRO A 56 10.20 4.79 -6.33
CA PRO A 56 9.73 3.40 -6.37
C PRO A 56 10.19 2.55 -5.18
N GLU A 57 11.40 2.79 -4.66
CA GLU A 57 11.92 2.04 -3.50
C GLU A 57 11.11 2.38 -2.25
N TYR A 58 10.79 3.66 -2.08
CA TYR A 58 9.91 4.11 -1.02
C TYR A 58 8.48 3.56 -1.17
N ALA A 59 7.94 3.51 -2.39
CA ALA A 59 6.61 2.94 -2.65
C ALA A 59 6.54 1.45 -2.26
N SER A 60 7.55 0.66 -2.65
CA SER A 60 7.66 -0.75 -2.26
C SER A 60 7.78 -0.91 -0.73
N PHE A 61 8.61 -0.09 -0.07
CA PHE A 61 8.72 -0.11 1.39
C PHE A 61 7.41 0.26 2.09
N PHE A 62 6.71 1.28 1.60
CA PHE A 62 5.39 1.67 2.11
C PHE A 62 4.38 0.51 1.98
N CYS A 63 4.38 -0.19 0.85
CA CYS A 63 3.53 -1.36 0.66
C CYS A 63 3.87 -2.47 1.67
N ALA A 64 5.16 -2.73 1.91
CA ALA A 64 5.59 -3.71 2.91
C ALA A 64 5.12 -3.36 4.34
N VAL A 65 5.16 -2.07 4.71
CA VAL A 65 4.67 -1.58 6.01
C VAL A 65 3.16 -1.86 6.17
N LEU A 66 2.35 -1.51 5.16
CA LEU A 66 0.91 -1.77 5.22
C LEU A 66 0.59 -3.28 5.16
N PHE A 67 1.37 -4.04 4.38
CA PHE A 67 1.22 -5.48 4.26
C PHE A 67 1.48 -6.18 5.60
N GLU A 68 2.39 -5.67 6.42
CA GLU A 68 2.59 -6.17 7.78
C GLU A 68 1.48 -5.72 8.75
N TYR A 69 0.98 -4.49 8.59
CA TYR A 69 -0.10 -3.95 9.44
C TYR A 69 -1.43 -4.69 9.26
N MET A 70 -1.70 -5.21 8.06
CA MET A 70 -2.94 -5.92 7.75
C MET A 70 -3.16 -7.20 8.60
N PRO A 71 -2.21 -8.16 8.63
CA PRO A 71 -2.26 -9.30 9.53
C PRO A 71 -2.39 -8.89 11.00
N PHE A 72 -1.74 -7.81 11.44
CA PHE A 72 -1.92 -7.28 12.79
C PHE A 72 -3.38 -6.91 13.07
N LEU A 73 -4.03 -6.19 12.15
CA LEU A 73 -5.44 -5.83 12.28
C LEU A 73 -6.36 -7.06 12.31
N ARG A 74 -6.07 -8.09 11.52
CA ARG A 74 -6.84 -9.36 11.54
C ARG A 74 -6.63 -10.13 12.83
N HIS A 75 -5.40 -10.39 13.22
CA HIS A 75 -5.07 -11.19 14.41
C HIS A 75 -5.60 -10.55 15.70
N THR A 76 -5.64 -9.21 15.75
CA THR A 76 -6.16 -8.49 16.91
C THR A 76 -7.66 -8.20 16.86
N GLY A 77 -8.37 -8.68 15.82
CA GLY A 77 -9.81 -8.43 15.64
C GLY A 77 -10.15 -6.96 15.40
N ARG A 78 -9.19 -6.15 14.95
CA ARG A 78 -9.33 -4.70 14.73
C ARG A 78 -9.72 -4.35 13.30
N TRP A 79 -9.58 -5.26 12.34
CA TRP A 79 -10.08 -5.05 10.99
C TRP A 79 -11.61 -4.89 11.01
N SER A 80 -12.10 -3.75 10.51
CA SER A 80 -13.52 -3.40 10.44
C SER A 80 -14.06 -3.31 9.02
N GLY A 81 -13.24 -3.61 7.99
CA GLY A 81 -13.69 -3.74 6.60
C GLY A 81 -14.29 -5.13 6.32
N THR A 82 -14.78 -5.34 5.10
CA THR A 82 -15.23 -6.68 4.66
C THR A 82 -14.04 -7.59 4.36
N ASP A 83 -14.28 -8.90 4.28
CA ASP A 83 -13.25 -9.87 3.90
C ASP A 83 -12.81 -9.68 2.44
N GLU A 84 -13.73 -9.32 1.54
CA GLU A 84 -13.39 -9.02 0.15
C GLU A 84 -12.48 -7.80 0.06
N ARG A 85 -12.78 -6.75 0.82
CA ARG A 85 -11.95 -5.54 0.86
C ARG A 85 -10.56 -5.84 1.41
N HIS A 86 -10.47 -6.69 2.42
CA HIS A 86 -9.20 -7.16 2.95
C HIS A 86 -8.41 -7.92 1.87
N GLN A 87 -9.04 -8.84 1.15
CA GLN A 87 -8.37 -9.60 0.10
C GLN A 87 -7.85 -8.70 -1.03
N VAL A 88 -8.67 -7.77 -1.53
CA VAL A 88 -8.26 -6.83 -2.58
C VAL A 88 -7.11 -5.93 -2.11
N LEU A 89 -7.16 -5.44 -0.87
CA LEU A 89 -6.06 -4.64 -0.32
C LEU A 89 -4.77 -5.46 -0.19
N HIS A 90 -4.87 -6.71 0.25
CA HIS A 90 -3.74 -7.61 0.34
C HIS A 90 -3.06 -7.80 -1.03
N ASP A 91 -3.85 -8.01 -2.10
CA ASP A 91 -3.32 -8.17 -3.46
C ASP A 91 -2.64 -6.90 -3.96
N VAL A 92 -3.27 -5.73 -3.76
CA VAL A 92 -2.69 -4.41 -4.06
C VAL A 92 -1.31 -4.24 -3.42
N LEU A 93 -1.21 -4.55 -2.13
CA LEU A 93 0.03 -4.38 -1.38
C LEU A 93 1.08 -5.43 -1.78
N TYR A 94 0.67 -6.66 -2.05
CA TYR A 94 1.57 -7.72 -2.52
C TYR A 94 2.24 -7.33 -3.85
N HIS A 95 1.47 -6.86 -4.83
CA HIS A 95 2.01 -6.39 -6.10
C HIS A 95 2.85 -5.11 -5.94
N GLY A 96 2.44 -4.19 -5.06
CA GLY A 96 3.23 -3.00 -4.74
C GLY A 96 4.59 -3.30 -4.11
N ILE A 97 4.70 -4.33 -3.27
CA ILE A 97 6.00 -4.80 -2.75
C ILE A 97 6.90 -5.28 -3.88
N LEU A 98 6.35 -6.05 -4.83
CA LEU A 98 7.07 -6.61 -5.97
C LEU A 98 7.39 -5.56 -7.05
N ASN A 99 6.91 -4.32 -6.90
CA ASN A 99 6.99 -3.27 -7.91
C ASN A 99 6.34 -3.70 -9.25
N GLU A 100 5.24 -4.46 -9.15
CA GLU A 100 4.39 -4.89 -10.26
C GLU A 100 3.21 -3.93 -10.44
N ASP A 101 2.62 -3.87 -11.64
CA ASP A 101 1.44 -3.02 -11.92
C ASP A 101 0.30 -3.42 -10.97
N ILE A 102 -0.12 -2.48 -10.12
CA ILE A 102 -1.07 -2.67 -9.02
C ILE A 102 -2.52 -2.72 -9.54
N SER A 103 -2.74 -2.50 -10.84
CA SER A 103 -4.06 -2.49 -11.46
C SER A 103 -4.72 -3.89 -11.49
N PRO A 104 -5.77 -4.17 -10.69
CA PRO A 104 -6.64 -5.30 -10.93
C PRO A 104 -7.37 -5.09 -12.25
N ALA A 105 -7.65 -6.19 -12.96
CA ALA A 105 -8.38 -6.15 -14.23
C ALA A 105 -9.73 -5.44 -14.06
N GLY A 106 -9.83 -4.21 -14.57
CA GLY A 106 -11.06 -3.41 -14.54
C GLY A 106 -10.99 -2.08 -13.79
N TRP A 107 -9.88 -1.71 -13.15
CA TRP A 107 -9.74 -0.34 -12.62
C TRP A 107 -9.54 0.69 -13.76
N PRO A 108 -10.13 1.90 -13.65
CA PRO A 108 -9.82 2.96 -14.58
C PRO A 108 -8.37 3.39 -14.34
N ARG A 109 -7.48 3.04 -15.29
CA ARG A 109 -6.15 3.65 -15.35
C ARG A 109 -6.35 5.16 -15.47
N THR A 110 -6.00 5.90 -14.43
CA THR A 110 -5.77 7.33 -14.60
C THR A 110 -4.54 7.44 -15.49
N GLN A 111 -4.73 7.80 -16.77
CA GLN A 111 -3.64 8.14 -17.68
C GLN A 111 -2.93 9.42 -17.17
N ALA A 112 -2.08 9.28 -16.17
CA ALA A 112 -0.99 10.21 -15.93
C ALA A 112 0.30 9.45 -16.31
N GLY A 113 1.01 9.95 -17.32
CA GLY A 113 2.38 9.49 -17.58
C GLY A 113 2.61 8.45 -18.69
N SER A 114 1.76 8.34 -19.71
CA SER A 114 2.19 7.67 -20.97
C SER A 114 3.19 8.56 -21.72
N SER A 115 4.44 8.60 -21.26
CA SER A 115 5.54 9.29 -21.94
C SER A 115 6.90 8.64 -21.65
N ARG A 116 6.99 7.30 -21.67
CA ARG A 116 8.29 6.62 -21.82
C ARG A 116 8.18 5.35 -22.67
N GLN A 117 7.85 5.53 -23.96
CA GLN A 117 8.26 4.53 -24.96
C GLN A 117 8.48 5.19 -26.32
N ALA A 118 9.55 5.97 -26.43
CA ALA A 118 10.17 6.28 -27.71
C ALA A 118 11.68 6.42 -27.50
N SER A 119 12.44 5.61 -28.24
CA SER A 119 13.91 5.61 -28.42
C SER A 119 14.63 4.42 -27.81
N ARG A 120 14.68 3.35 -28.60
CA ARG A 120 15.76 2.36 -28.77
C ARG A 120 15.17 1.32 -29.74
N ARG A 121 15.62 1.16 -30.98
CA ARG A 121 16.97 1.22 -31.54
C ARG A 121 16.88 1.55 -33.04
N SER A 122 17.72 2.47 -33.49
CA SER A 122 18.29 2.43 -34.85
C SER A 122 19.78 2.19 -34.68
N ALA A 123 20.26 1.08 -35.21
CA ALA A 123 21.61 0.84 -35.70
C ALA A 123 21.59 -0.51 -36.45
#